data_AF-A0A929SNK2-F1
#
_entry.id   AF-A0A929SNK2-F1
#
_cell.length_a   1.000
_cell.length_b   1.000
_cell.length_c   1.000
_cell.angle_alpha   90.00
_cell.angle_beta   90.00
_cell.angle_gamma   90.00
#
_symmetry.space_group_name_H-M   'P 1'
#
loop_
_entity.id
_entity.type
_entity.pdbx_description
1 polymer ?
#
loop_
_entity_poly.entity_id
_entity_poly.type
_entity_poly.pdbx_seq_one_letter_code
_entity_poly.pdbx_strand_id
1 'polypeptide(L)'
;MANEYGITYQAAEQGVQQLTTASNNLSNLVNVIRTDVSNFVGQGWVGTDADAYKNSLDSLTQDLDREAENIINFANQIQETVVAYAEDERNRASSAQNLNA
;
A
#
# COMPACT_ATOMS: atom_id res chain seq x y z
N MET A 1 31.71 -4.86 1.37
CA MET A 1 31.05 -5.44 2.57
C MET A 1 29.77 -6.08 2.05
N ALA A 2 29.63 -7.39 2.20
CA ALA A 2 28.45 -8.11 1.76
C ALA A 2 27.31 -7.78 2.75
N ASN A 3 26.16 -7.35 2.24
CA ASN A 3 24.99 -7.17 3.09
C ASN A 3 24.58 -8.56 3.61
N GLU A 4 24.64 -8.78 4.94
CA GLU A 4 24.13 -9.99 5.59
C GLU A 4 22.59 -10.15 5.44
N TYR A 5 21.92 -9.11 4.93
CA TYR A 5 20.49 -9.09 4.64
C TYR A 5 20.28 -8.97 3.11
N GLY A 6 19.63 -9.97 2.51
CA GLY A 6 19.52 -10.16 1.05
C GLY A 6 18.76 -9.11 0.24
N ILE A 7 18.39 -7.95 0.83
CA ILE A 7 17.73 -6.83 0.16
C ILE A 7 18.51 -5.55 0.49
N THR A 8 18.84 -4.75 -0.53
CA THR A 8 19.48 -3.44 -0.34
C THR A 8 18.44 -2.38 0.05
N TYR A 9 18.84 -1.39 0.85
CA TYR A 9 17.96 -0.27 1.25
C TYR A 9 17.23 0.38 0.06
N GLN A 10 17.95 0.61 -1.05
CA GLN A 10 17.39 1.16 -2.29
C GLN A 10 16.34 0.25 -2.93
N ALA A 11 16.52 -1.07 -2.90
CA ALA A 11 15.55 -2.00 -3.45
C ALA A 11 14.26 -2.02 -2.60
N ALA A 12 14.39 -1.89 -1.29
CA ALA A 12 13.24 -1.81 -0.40
C ALA A 12 12.46 -0.49 -0.59
N GLU A 13 13.14 0.66 -0.67
CA GLU A 13 12.50 1.95 -0.97
C GLU A 13 11.75 1.93 -2.30
N GLN A 14 12.34 1.33 -3.34
CA GLN A 14 11.67 1.15 -4.63
C GLN A 14 10.43 0.27 -4.51
N GLY A 15 10.50 -0.83 -3.76
CA GLY A 15 9.35 -1.69 -3.50
C GLY A 15 8.21 -0.97 -2.78
N VAL A 16 8.53 -0.16 -1.76
CA VAL A 16 7.56 0.66 -1.02
C VAL A 16 6.88 1.67 -1.95
N GLN A 17 7.64 2.35 -2.81
CA GLN A 17 7.08 3.28 -3.79
C GLN A 17 6.16 2.59 -4.81
N GLN A 18 6.52 1.39 -5.26
CA GLN A 18 5.71 0.60 -6.18
C GLN A 18 4.39 0.17 -5.50
N LEU A 19 4.43 -0.31 -4.26
CA LEU A 19 3.25 -0.70 -3.49
C LEU A 19 2.32 0.50 -3.24
N THR A 20 2.89 1.65 -2.89
CA THR A 20 2.13 2.89 -2.70
C THR A 20 1.44 3.33 -3.99
N THR A 21 2.16 3.28 -5.12
CA THR A 21 1.60 3.61 -6.44
C THR A 21 0.48 2.67 -6.83
N ALA A 22 0.67 1.35 -6.65
CA ALA A 22 -0.34 0.35 -6.95
C ALA A 22 -1.61 0.55 -6.10
N SER A 23 -1.45 0.85 -4.81
CA SER A 23 -2.58 1.08 -3.89
C SER A 23 -3.36 2.34 -4.25
N ASN A 24 -2.67 3.42 -4.61
CA ASN A 24 -3.33 4.65 -5.08
C ASN A 24 -4.10 4.41 -6.39
N ASN A 25 -3.52 3.64 -7.31
CA ASN A 25 -4.19 3.26 -8.56
C ASN A 25 -5.44 2.40 -8.29
N LEU A 26 -5.37 1.48 -7.32
CA LEU A 26 -6.52 0.67 -6.91
C LEU A 26 -7.64 1.56 -6.37
N SER A 27 -7.35 2.47 -5.43
CA SER A 27 -8.37 3.38 -4.87
C SER A 27 -8.98 4.29 -5.94
N ASN A 28 -8.17 4.79 -6.88
CA ASN A 28 -8.69 5.56 -8.01
C ASN A 28 -9.65 4.74 -8.90
N LEU A 29 -9.29 3.49 -9.21
CA LEU A 29 -10.13 2.60 -10.01
C LEU A 29 -11.45 2.28 -9.28
N VAL A 30 -11.39 2.04 -7.97
CA VAL A 30 -12.56 1.81 -7.12
C VAL A 30 -13.52 3.01 -7.15
N ASN A 31 -12.98 4.22 -7.07
CA ASN A 31 -13.78 5.45 -7.18
C ASN A 31 -14.46 5.61 -8.55
N VAL A 32 -13.78 5.24 -9.64
CA VAL A 32 -14.38 5.21 -10.99
C VAL A 32 -15.53 4.22 -11.06
N ILE A 33 -15.32 2.98 -10.58
CA ILE A 33 -16.37 1.94 -10.55
C ILE A 33 -17.59 2.42 -9.76
N ARG A 34 -17.39 3.00 -8.57
CA ARG A 34 -18.47 3.55 -7.74
C ARG A 34 -19.27 4.63 -8.46
N THR A 35 -18.58 5.50 -9.19
CA THR A 35 -19.20 6.58 -9.97
C THR A 35 -20.04 6.03 -11.12
N ASP A 36 -19.49 5.10 -11.91
CA ASP A 36 -20.17 4.51 -13.06
C ASP A 36 -21.42 3.72 -12.64
N VAL A 37 -21.33 2.97 -11.55
CA VAL A 37 -22.47 2.22 -11.00
C VAL A 37 -23.55 3.15 -10.49
N SER A 38 -23.18 4.20 -9.75
CA SER A 38 -24.15 5.19 -9.28
C SER A 38 -24.84 5.89 -10.45
N ASN A 39 -24.12 6.17 -11.54
CA ASN A 39 -24.69 6.74 -12.76
C ASN A 39 -25.64 5.75 -13.45
N PHE A 40 -25.28 4.47 -13.57
CA PHE A 40 -26.12 3.46 -14.20
C PHE A 40 -27.44 3.24 -13.45
N VAL A 41 -27.39 3.11 -12.13
CA VAL A 41 -28.59 3.03 -11.27
C VAL A 41 -29.40 4.34 -11.35
N GLY A 42 -28.73 5.49 -11.32
CA GLY A 42 -29.37 6.81 -11.41
C GLY A 42 -30.02 7.13 -12.77
N GLN A 43 -29.63 6.47 -13.86
CA GLN A 43 -30.12 6.73 -15.22
C GLN A 43 -31.38 5.93 -15.63
N GLY A 44 -32.05 5.27 -14.67
CA GLY A 44 -33.38 4.69 -14.91
C GLY A 44 -33.51 3.22 -14.54
N TRP A 45 -32.47 2.58 -14.00
CA TRP A 45 -32.62 1.29 -13.36
C TRP A 45 -33.11 1.49 -11.92
N VAL A 46 -34.43 1.37 -11.74
CA VAL A 46 -35.12 1.61 -10.47
C VAL A 46 -35.81 0.33 -10.01
N GLY A 47 -35.62 -0.04 -8.74
CA GLY A 47 -36.28 -1.20 -8.12
C GLY A 47 -35.35 -1.95 -7.17
N THR A 48 -35.92 -2.90 -6.41
CA THR A 48 -35.22 -3.67 -5.38
C THR A 48 -33.94 -4.34 -5.87
N ASP A 49 -33.93 -4.81 -7.13
CA ASP A 49 -32.74 -5.43 -7.72
C ASP A 49 -31.61 -4.42 -7.94
N ALA A 50 -31.95 -3.21 -8.42
CA ALA A 50 -30.97 -2.14 -8.61
C ALA A 50 -30.32 -1.72 -7.28
N ASP A 51 -31.13 -1.63 -6.21
CA ASP A 51 -30.65 -1.35 -4.86
C ASP A 51 -29.75 -2.47 -4.33
N ALA A 52 -30.11 -3.74 -4.56
CA ALA A 52 -29.30 -4.89 -4.14
C ALA A 52 -27.94 -4.93 -4.84
N TYR A 53 -27.92 -4.63 -6.15
CA TYR A 53 -26.66 -4.51 -6.90
C TYR A 53 -25.82 -3.35 -6.41
N LYS A 54 -26.41 -2.18 -6.17
CA LYS A 54 -25.70 -1.02 -5.61
C LYS A 54 -25.08 -1.35 -4.26
N ASN A 55 -25.84 -1.95 -3.35
CA ASN A 55 -25.34 -2.33 -2.03
C ASN A 55 -24.19 -3.35 -2.10
N SER A 56 -24.28 -4.32 -3.01
CA SER A 56 -23.23 -5.32 -3.21
C SER A 56 -21.94 -4.66 -3.73
N LEU A 57 -22.07 -3.70 -4.64
CA LEU A 57 -20.95 -2.92 -5.17
C LEU A 57 -20.37 -1.96 -4.13
N ASP A 58 -21.20 -1.31 -3.33
CA ASP A 58 -20.75 -0.46 -2.23
C ASP A 58 -19.93 -1.28 -1.22
N SER A 59 -20.39 -2.49 -0.86
CA SER A 59 -19.62 -3.41 0.00
C SER A 59 -18.29 -3.80 -0.63
N LEU A 60 -18.28 -4.21 -1.90
CA LEU A 60 -17.06 -4.60 -2.60
C LEU A 60 -16.05 -3.44 -2.69
N THR A 61 -16.53 -2.23 -3.00
CA THR A 61 -15.65 -1.05 -3.09
C THR A 61 -15.08 -0.67 -1.73
N GLN A 62 -15.86 -0.81 -0.64
CA GLN A 62 -15.34 -0.63 0.72
C GLN A 62 -14.25 -1.64 1.09
N ASP A 63 -14.43 -2.90 0.70
CA ASP A 63 -13.42 -3.93 0.95
C ASP A 63 -12.13 -3.66 0.16
N LEU A 64 -12.24 -3.21 -1.09
CA LEU A 64 -11.08 -2.81 -1.91
C LEU A 64 -10.38 -1.56 -1.37
N ASP A 65 -11.14 -0.56 -0.90
CA ASP A 65 -10.57 0.64 -0.25
C ASP A 65 -9.78 0.24 1.01
N ARG A 66 -10.34 -0.66 1.83
CA ARG A 66 -9.65 -1.19 3.02
C ARG A 66 -8.40 -1.98 2.65
N GLU A 67 -8.44 -2.78 1.59
CA GLU A 67 -7.28 -3.54 1.16
C GLU A 67 -6.16 -2.63 0.62
N ALA A 68 -6.51 -1.56 -0.12
CA ALA A 68 -5.54 -0.55 -0.53
C ALA A 68 -4.87 0.12 0.68
N GLU A 69 -5.63 0.45 1.72
CA GLU A 69 -5.10 1.01 2.98
C GLU A 69 -4.18 0.01 3.70
N ASN A 70 -4.55 -1.27 3.76
CA ASN A 70 -3.73 -2.33 4.34
C ASN A 70 -2.37 -2.45 3.62
N ILE A 71 -2.36 -2.39 2.29
CA ILE A 71 -1.13 -2.45 1.49
C ILE A 71 -0.23 -1.24 1.77
N ILE A 72 -0.80 -0.03 1.88
CA ILE A 72 -0.06 1.18 2.24
C ILE A 72 0.56 1.04 3.64
N ASN A 73 -0.21 0.56 4.61
CA ASN A 73 0.28 0.35 5.98
C ASN A 73 1.43 -0.68 6.01
N PHE A 74 1.30 -1.77 5.26
CA PHE A 74 2.36 -2.76 5.12
C PHE A 74 3.62 -2.18 4.47
N ALA A 75 3.46 -1.36 3.42
CA ALA A 75 4.57 -0.67 2.77
C ALA A 75 5.29 0.28 3.74
N ASN A 76 4.55 1.02 4.58
CA ASN A 76 5.12 1.88 5.61
C ASN A 76 5.91 1.07 6.67
N GLN A 77 5.39 -0.08 7.10
CA GLN A 77 6.12 -0.97 8.04
C GLN A 77 7.43 -1.49 7.45
N ILE A 78 7.45 -1.82 6.15
CA ILE A 78 8.69 -2.17 5.45
C ILE A 78 9.67 -1.00 5.51
N GLN A 79 9.22 0.21 5.18
CA GLN A 79 10.06 1.40 5.20
C GLN A 79 10.66 1.66 6.58
N GLU A 80 9.85 1.62 7.64
CA GLU A 80 10.32 1.81 9.03
C GLU A 80 11.38 0.77 9.41
N THR A 81 11.12 -0.50 9.10
CA THR A 81 12.03 -1.61 9.37
C THR A 81 13.37 -1.40 8.65
N VAL A 82 13.32 -1.01 7.38
CA VAL A 82 14.49 -0.73 6.54
C VAL A 82 15.29 0.45 7.09
N VAL A 83 14.65 1.53 7.53
CA VAL A 83 15.36 2.66 8.16
C VAL A 83 16.03 2.24 9.46
N ALA A 84 15.34 1.47 10.31
CA ALA A 84 15.90 1.00 11.59
C ALA A 84 17.15 0.11 11.39
N TYR A 85 17.11 -0.81 10.41
CA TYR A 85 18.28 -1.61 10.06
C TYR A 85 19.45 -0.75 9.53
N ALA A 86 19.17 0.31 8.76
CA ALA A 86 20.20 1.21 8.24
C ALA A 86 20.93 1.93 9.37
N GLU A 87 20.19 2.38 10.37
CA GLU A 87 20.73 3.05 11.55
C GLU A 87 21.53 2.10 12.41
N ASP A 88 21.03 0.89 12.67
CA ASP A 88 21.76 -0.12 13.46
C ASP A 88 23.09 -0.49 12.79
N GLU A 89 23.10 -0.71 11.46
CA GLU A 89 24.32 -0.99 10.72
C GLU A 89 25.34 0.16 10.79
N ARG A 90 24.89 1.42 10.69
CA ARG A 90 25.78 2.59 10.87
C ARG A 90 26.34 2.68 12.29
N ASN A 91 25.53 2.37 13.30
CA ASN A 91 25.93 2.40 14.71
C ASN A 91 26.96 1.30 15.02
N ARG A 92 26.78 0.09 14.45
CA ARG A 92 27.75 -1.00 14.56
C ARG A 92 29.06 -0.66 13.85
N ALA A 93 29.00 -0.13 12.63
CA ALA A 93 30.18 0.26 11.87
C ALA A 93 31.01 1.35 12.58
N SER A 94 30.35 2.38 13.11
CA SER A 94 31.02 3.45 13.87
C SER A 94 31.60 2.98 15.20
N SER A 95 30.90 2.10 15.91
CA SER A 95 31.40 1.48 17.14
C SER A 95 32.61 0.57 16.89
N ALA A 96 32.61 -0.19 15.79
CA ALA A 96 33.74 -1.03 15.40
C ALA A 96 34.97 -0.22 14.97
N GLN A 97 34.79 0.95 14.37
CA GLN A 97 35.90 1.86 14.04
C GLN A 97 36.54 2.46 15.29
N ASN A 98 35.74 2.85 16.29
CA ASN A 98 36.26 3.37 17.56
C ASN A 98 36.99 2.32 18.43
N LEU A 99 36.70 1.03 18.23
CA LEU A 99 37.40 -0.07 18.94
C LEU A 99 38.73 -0.48 18.28
N ASN A 100 39.00 -0.03 17.05
CA ASN A 100 40.24 -0.30 16.32
C ASN A 100 41.20 0.92 16.26
N ALA A 101 40.89 1.99 16.99
CA ALA A 101 41.72 3.18 17.17
C ALA A 101 42.37 3.19 18.56
#